data_AF-A0A7C5JQ74-F1
#
_entry.id   AF-A0A7C5JQ74-F1
#
_cell.length_a   1.000
_cell.length_b   1.000
_cell.length_c   1.000
_cell.angle_alpha   90.00
_cell.angle_beta   90.00
_cell.angle_gamma   90.00
#
_symmetry.space_group_name_H-M   'P 1'
#
loop_
_entity.id
_entity.type
_entity.pdbx_description
1 polymer ?
#
loop_
_entity_poly.entity_id
_entity_poly.type
_entity_poly.pdbx_seq_one_letter_code
_entity_poly.pdbx_strand_id
1 'polypeptide(L)'
;MKEFIDKAKILIEAFPYIQKFQGKIVVIKFGGSALEEDISKFHAVATDIAFMSCAGMRPVVIHGGGKAISKRMKEAGIEPKFVKGLR
;
A
#
# COMPACT_ATOMS: atom_id res chain seq x y z
N MET A 1 -11.95 -4.62 -30.54
CA MET A 1 -13.20 -5.18 -29.97
C MET A 1 -12.95 -6.28 -28.94
N LYS A 2 -12.22 -7.36 -29.29
CA LYS A 2 -11.97 -8.48 -28.37
C LYS A 2 -11.39 -8.04 -27.01
N GLU A 3 -10.36 -7.18 -27.01
CA GLU A 3 -9.74 -6.67 -25.78
C GLU A 3 -10.72 -5.97 -24.81
N PHE A 4 -11.64 -5.15 -25.34
CA PHE A 4 -12.65 -4.48 -24.52
C PHE A 4 -13.66 -5.46 -23.92
N ILE A 5 -14.03 -6.50 -24.67
CA ILE A 5 -14.91 -7.57 -24.19
C ILE A 5 -14.21 -8.35 -23.07
N ASP A 6 -12.93 -8.65 -23.24
CA ASP A 6 -12.15 -9.38 -22.25
C ASP A 6 -12.00 -8.57 -20.95
N LYS A 7 -11.70 -7.26 -21.05
CA LYS A 7 -11.68 -6.34 -19.90
C LYS A 7 -13.03 -6.26 -19.19
N ALA A 8 -14.13 -6.18 -19.94
CA ALA A 8 -15.48 -6.15 -19.36
C ALA A 8 -15.81 -7.44 -18.60
N LYS A 9 -15.45 -8.61 -19.14
CA LYS A 9 -15.63 -9.90 -18.45
C LYS A 9 -14.89 -9.95 -17.12
N ILE A 10 -13.64 -9.50 -17.08
CA ILE A 10 -12.83 -9.44 -15.85
C ILE A 10 -13.52 -8.56 -14.80
N LEU A 11 -14.04 -7.40 -15.19
CA LEU A 11 -14.74 -6.51 -14.25
C LEU A 11 -16.05 -7.12 -13.74
N ILE A 12 -16.80 -7.82 -14.60
CA ILE A 12 -18.03 -8.54 -14.20
C ILE A 12 -17.70 -9.64 -13.18
N GLU A 13 -16.62 -10.41 -13.42
CA GLU A 13 -16.15 -11.44 -12.48
C GLU A 13 -15.65 -10.86 -11.15
N ALA A 14 -15.04 -9.66 -11.17
CA ALA A 14 -14.58 -8.96 -9.98
C ALA A 14 -15.72 -8.30 -9.18
N PHE A 15 -16.86 -8.01 -9.82
CA PHE A 15 -17.95 -7.22 -9.24
C PHE A 15 -18.49 -7.76 -7.90
N PRO A 16 -18.70 -9.09 -7.71
CA PRO A 16 -19.14 -9.62 -6.43
C PRO A 16 -18.16 -9.34 -5.27
N TYR A 17 -16.86 -9.28 -5.56
CA TYR A 17 -15.85 -8.94 -4.55
C TYR A 17 -15.92 -7.46 -4.18
N ILE A 18 -16.14 -6.57 -5.15
CA ILE A 18 -16.32 -5.13 -4.90
C ILE A 18 -17.53 -4.92 -3.97
N GLN A 19 -18.67 -5.54 -4.29
CA GLN A 19 -19.88 -5.47 -3.46
C GLN A 19 -19.64 -6.00 -2.03
N LYS A 20 -18.91 -7.11 -1.88
CA LYS A 20 -18.61 -7.71 -0.58
C LYS A 20 -17.86 -6.75 0.36
N PHE A 21 -16.99 -5.90 -0.17
CA PHE A 21 -16.15 -4.99 0.61
C PHE A 21 -16.66 -3.55 0.63
N GLN A 22 -17.78 -3.26 -0.03
CA GLN A 22 -18.40 -1.94 -0.02
C GLN A 22 -18.70 -1.49 1.43
N GLY A 23 -18.27 -0.28 1.77
CA GLY A 23 -18.39 0.31 3.11
C GLY A 23 -17.50 -0.34 4.18
N LYS A 24 -16.71 -1.38 3.87
CA LYS A 24 -15.82 -2.03 4.85
C LYS A 24 -14.54 -1.20 5.05
N ILE A 25 -14.04 -1.21 6.29
CA ILE A 25 -12.72 -0.65 6.60
C ILE A 25 -11.67 -1.69 6.22
N VAL A 26 -10.66 -1.27 5.47
CA VAL A 26 -9.53 -2.13 5.10
C VAL A 26 -8.25 -1.51 5.62
N VAL A 27 -7.66 -2.13 6.64
CA VAL A 27 -6.40 -1.65 7.24
C VAL A 27 -5.22 -2.23 6.47
N ILE A 28 -4.38 -1.35 5.93
CA ILE A 28 -3.27 -1.69 5.05
C ILE A 28 -1.98 -1.29 5.75
N LYS A 29 -1.20 -2.28 6.20
CA LYS A 29 0.15 -2.03 6.68
C LYS A 29 1.10 -1.95 5.49
N PHE A 30 1.64 -0.77 5.26
CA PHE A 30 2.61 -0.50 4.20
C PHE A 30 4.02 -0.42 4.78
N GLY A 31 4.91 -1.32 4.35
CA GLY A 31 6.27 -1.40 4.89
C GLY A 31 7.12 -0.19 4.54
N GLY A 32 7.77 0.43 5.54
CA GLY A 32 8.67 1.57 5.34
C GLY A 32 9.80 1.33 4.34
N SER A 33 10.28 0.09 4.22
CA SER A 33 11.33 -0.28 3.25
C SER A 33 10.89 -0.20 1.80
N ALA A 34 9.58 -0.41 1.53
CA ALA A 34 9.00 -0.37 0.19
C ALA A 34 8.78 1.05 -0.34
N LEU A 35 8.82 2.06 0.53
CA LEU A 35 8.67 3.48 0.17
C LEU A 35 9.92 4.07 -0.50
N GLU A 36 11.11 3.57 -0.17
CA GLU A 36 12.37 4.24 -0.52
C GLU A 36 13.15 3.56 -1.65
N GLU A 37 12.86 2.29 -1.97
CA GLU A 37 13.65 1.54 -2.96
C GLU A 37 13.16 1.74 -4.39
N ASP A 38 11.86 2.03 -4.58
CA ASP A 38 11.26 2.07 -5.91
C ASP A 38 9.99 2.92 -5.93
N ILE A 39 10.09 4.11 -6.54
CA ILE A 39 8.96 5.04 -6.64
C ILE A 39 7.82 4.46 -7.50
N SER A 40 8.11 3.57 -8.44
CA SER A 40 7.08 2.94 -9.27
C SER A 40 6.20 2.00 -8.44
N LYS A 41 6.79 1.25 -7.50
CA LYS A 41 6.06 0.40 -6.56
C LYS A 41 5.19 1.22 -5.61
N PHE A 42 5.69 2.38 -5.16
CA PHE A 42 4.88 3.31 -4.38
C PHE A 42 3.66 3.78 -5.16
N HIS A 43 3.83 4.21 -6.41
CA HIS A 43 2.73 4.66 -7.26
C HIS A 43 1.70 3.55 -7.55
N ALA A 44 2.15 2.32 -7.78
CA ALA A 44 1.27 1.18 -7.95
C ALA A 44 0.38 0.96 -6.71
N VAL A 45 0.98 0.89 -5.52
CA VAL A 45 0.23 0.70 -4.27
C VAL A 45 -0.71 1.88 -3.98
N ALA A 46 -0.27 3.11 -4.24
CA ALA A 46 -1.12 4.29 -4.09
C ALA A 46 -2.33 4.24 -5.05
N THR A 47 -2.12 3.76 -6.28
CA THR A 47 -3.19 3.56 -7.27
C THR A 47 -4.19 2.51 -6.80
N ASP A 48 -3.72 1.41 -6.23
CA ASP A 48 -4.59 0.36 -5.68
C ASP A 48 -5.42 0.87 -4.49
N ILE A 49 -4.81 1.66 -3.60
CA ILE A 49 -5.53 2.29 -2.48
C ILE A 49 -6.60 3.26 -2.98
N ALA A 50 -6.28 4.07 -3.99
CA ALA A 50 -7.25 4.96 -4.63
C ALA A 50 -8.38 4.17 -5.28
N PHE A 51 -8.07 3.09 -5.99
CA PHE A 51 -9.07 2.19 -6.57
C PHE A 51 -9.98 1.59 -5.50
N MET A 52 -9.45 1.13 -4.37
CA MET A 52 -10.25 0.62 -3.25
C MET A 52 -11.25 1.67 -2.75
N SER A 53 -10.81 2.93 -2.61
CA SER A 53 -11.69 4.04 -2.24
C SER A 53 -12.78 4.28 -3.30
N CYS A 54 -12.42 4.30 -4.58
CA CYS A 54 -13.37 4.44 -5.69
C CYS A 54 -14.36 3.26 -5.77
N ALA A 55 -13.92 2.06 -5.38
CA ALA A 55 -14.74 0.86 -5.29
C ALA A 55 -15.64 0.82 -4.03
N GLY A 56 -15.65 1.90 -3.23
CA GLY A 56 -16.52 2.06 -2.07
C GLY A 56 -15.98 1.46 -0.77
N MET A 57 -14.73 1.00 -0.75
CA MET A 57 -14.05 0.58 0.49
C MET A 57 -13.55 1.81 1.26
N ARG A 58 -13.22 1.63 2.54
CA ARG A 58 -12.64 2.66 3.40
C ARG A 58 -11.20 2.27 3.79
N PRO A 59 -10.21 2.47 2.90
CA PRO A 59 -8.84 2.09 3.19
C PRO A 59 -8.25 2.96 4.32
N VAL A 60 -7.51 2.33 5.23
CA VAL A 60 -6.76 2.97 6.32
C VAL A 60 -5.31 2.51 6.22
N VAL A 61 -4.39 3.43 5.95
CA VAL A 61 -2.98 3.10 5.73
C VAL A 61 -2.18 3.30 7.01
N ILE A 62 -1.41 2.28 7.39
CA ILE A 62 -0.42 2.34 8.47
C ILE A 62 0.95 2.13 7.83
N HIS A 63 1.86 3.10 7.95
CA HIS A 63 3.19 2.99 7.35
C HIS A 63 4.32 2.89 8.39
N GLY A 64 5.45 2.32 7.98
CA GLY A 64 6.70 2.38 8.75
C GLY A 64 7.55 3.59 8.38
N GLY A 65 8.70 3.75 9.06
CA GLY A 65 9.67 4.82 8.76
C GLY A 65 11.11 4.47 9.15
N GLY A 66 11.42 3.18 9.38
CA GLY A 66 12.69 2.77 9.99
C GLY A 66 13.94 3.20 9.23
N LYS A 67 13.91 3.22 7.89
CA LYS A 67 15.04 3.65 7.07
C LYS A 67 15.27 5.16 7.16
N ALA A 68 14.25 5.97 6.95
CA ALA A 68 14.28 7.41 7.18
C ALA A 68 14.80 7.77 8.59
N ILE A 69 14.35 7.06 9.64
CA ILE A 69 14.85 7.24 11.01
C ILE A 69 16.34 6.91 11.09
N SER A 70 16.78 5.73 10.61
CA SER A 70 18.20 5.35 10.62
C SER A 70 19.08 6.35 9.86
N LYS A 71 18.61 6.88 8.73
CA LYS A 71 19.33 7.89 7.95
C LYS A 71 19.55 9.17 8.77
N ARG A 72 18.49 9.69 9.39
CA ARG A 72 18.58 10.88 10.26
C ARG A 72 19.45 10.66 11.50
N MET A 73 19.38 9.48 12.11
CA MET A 73 20.25 9.13 13.24
C MET A 73 21.72 9.15 12.85
N LYS A 74 22.07 8.56 11.69
CA LYS A 74 23.43 8.58 11.16
C LYS A 74 23.93 10.01 10.88
N GLU A 75 23.08 10.84 10.28
CA GLU A 75 23.37 12.27 10.05
C GLU A 75 23.63 13.03 11.36
N ALA A 76 22.97 12.64 12.45
CA ALA A 76 23.16 13.20 13.79
C ALA A 76 24.30 12.54 14.60
N GLY A 77 25.04 11.58 14.02
CA GLY A 77 26.09 10.84 14.73
C GLY A 77 25.58 9.87 15.81
N ILE A 78 24.30 9.47 15.74
CA ILE A 78 23.66 8.57 16.69
C ILE A 78 23.60 7.16 16.08
N GLU A 79 24.19 6.18 16.76
CA GLU A 79 24.12 4.78 16.35
C GLU A 79 22.78 4.14 16.74
N PRO A 80 22.02 3.55 15.79
CA PRO A 80 20.80 2.86 16.11
C PRO A 80 21.07 1.53 16.81
N LYS A 81 20.46 1.33 17.99
CA LYS A 81 20.43 0.05 18.67
C LYS A 81 19.21 -0.73 18.24
N PHE A 82 19.36 -2.03 18.06
CA PHE A 82 18.26 -2.94 17.84
C PHE A 82 18.36 -4.11 18.81
N VAL A 83 17.25 -4.43 19.47
CA VAL A 83 17.15 -5.55 20.41
C VAL A 83 15.94 -6.38 19.98
N LYS A 84 16.19 -7.62 19.55
CA LYS A 84 15.14 -8.57 19.12
C LYS A 84 14.21 -8.00 18.03
N GLY A 85 14.76 -7.27 17.06
CA GLY A 85 14.01 -6.71 15.93
C GLY A 85 13.22 -5.43 16.24
N LEU A 86 13.29 -4.93 17.49
CA LEU A 86 12.81 -3.61 17.87
C LEU A 86 13.99 -2.66 17.98
N ARG A 87 13.76 -1.40 17.64
CA ARG A 87 14.73 -0.32 17.89
C ARG A 87 14.49 0.25 19.27
#